data_AF-A0AAP8NMI4-F1
#
_entry.id   AF-A0AAP8NMI4-F1
#
_cell.length_a   1.000
_cell.length_b   1.000
_cell.length_c   1.000
_cell.angle_alpha   90.00
_cell.angle_beta   90.00
_cell.angle_gamma   90.00
#
_symmetry.space_group_name_H-M   'P 1'
#
loop_
_entity.id
_entity.type
_entity.pdbx_description
1 polymer ?
#
loop_
_entity_poly.entity_id
_entity_poly.type
_entity_poly.pdbx_seq_one_letter_code
_entity_poly.pdbx_strand_id
1 'polypeptide(L)'
;MPSPSDYMRAKITVPAAGMSSADWDGVDPDIRERSYWTAREGCYARVQGFRDRCQGIVDGNLSEADALREVRAMLRATGYQPEPGTEGTIQDLNSDARQRLILDTNVAMVRERAYRDSMLGSLAYPAQRLVRIRYSRQPRDWDARWREAAAAVNYEGVATDGSHIALLTSPIWRKLSRFDLDYPPFDFNSGMGVDPVDYEEARRHGLTIPEATLEGADGESLNASLEASIARMDGDLQQAFVDALEDCVEVEGDRVYYTDPNGTRPVHWSEAGKVICGQRPPVIPDTQARAMVKFVEDQRQFDRAQRGVQGYATQEEWDALYNAVTRIQPTDVKESGTLYRGMSMEPRKLDKFLADIKRDGYQALSTKMVDSWSRVEETAQRFAGSGKPGNERVILVNEDYRSGHRIDAVVRALQEQRRLVNKTDKHPHTNESEVLFLQAARHQVNKIVRGKDGTPTYVYVSEQ
;
A
#
# COMPACT_ATOMS: atom_id res chain seq x y z
N MET A 1 -11.43 2.19 -1.13
CA MET A 1 -10.67 1.95 -2.37
C MET A 1 -10.15 3.29 -2.87
N PRO A 2 -8.87 3.40 -3.27
CA PRO A 2 -8.33 4.63 -3.84
C PRO A 2 -9.11 5.05 -5.09
N SER A 3 -9.24 6.36 -5.31
CA SER A 3 -9.85 6.89 -6.52
C SER A 3 -8.86 6.89 -7.69
N PRO A 4 -9.31 7.03 -8.94
CA PRO A 4 -8.42 7.27 -10.07
C PRO A 4 -7.48 8.46 -9.85
N SER A 5 -7.94 9.50 -9.13
CA SER A 5 -7.17 10.69 -8.78
C SER A 5 -5.99 10.35 -7.86
N ASP A 6 -6.22 9.49 -6.88
CA ASP A 6 -5.18 9.03 -5.96
C ASP A 6 -4.12 8.21 -6.70
N TYR A 7 -4.52 7.39 -7.67
CA TYR A 7 -3.59 6.63 -8.52
C TYR A 7 -2.78 7.51 -9.47
N MET A 8 -3.36 8.55 -10.06
CA MET A 8 -2.59 9.51 -10.87
C MET A 8 -1.59 10.31 -10.02
N ARG A 9 -1.99 10.68 -8.80
CA ARG A 9 -1.11 11.38 -7.84
C ARG A 9 0.07 10.52 -7.40
N ALA A 10 -0.11 9.20 -7.35
CA ALA A 10 0.95 8.24 -7.02
C ALA A 10 1.93 7.96 -8.17
N LYS A 11 1.58 8.29 -9.43
CA LYS A 11 2.51 8.10 -10.57
C LYS A 11 3.72 9.03 -10.49
N ILE A 12 4.90 8.52 -10.83
CA ILE A 12 6.18 9.24 -10.83
C ILE A 12 6.50 9.73 -12.24
N THR A 13 6.84 11.00 -12.35
CA THR A 13 7.31 11.60 -13.62
C THR A 13 8.71 11.09 -13.92
N VAL A 14 8.83 10.25 -14.95
CA VAL A 14 10.12 9.71 -15.41
C VAL A 14 10.41 10.27 -16.80
N PRO A 15 11.38 11.19 -16.94
CA PRO A 15 11.87 11.61 -18.24
C PRO A 15 12.57 10.42 -18.92
N ALA A 16 12.08 10.01 -20.07
CA ALA A 16 12.50 8.82 -20.79
C ALA A 16 13.11 9.22 -22.14
N ALA A 17 14.15 10.06 -22.09
CA ALA A 17 14.92 10.47 -23.27
C ALA A 17 15.42 9.21 -23.99
N GLY A 18 15.19 9.11 -25.31
CA GLY A 18 15.65 7.96 -26.10
C GLY A 18 14.84 6.67 -25.96
N MET A 19 14.02 6.49 -24.90
CA MET A 19 13.24 5.26 -24.72
C MET A 19 12.00 5.22 -25.59
N SER A 20 11.94 4.25 -26.50
CA SER A 20 10.75 3.93 -27.29
C SER A 20 9.71 3.14 -26.47
N SER A 21 8.49 3.02 -27.01
CA SER A 21 7.47 2.14 -26.42
C SER A 21 7.86 0.67 -26.39
N ALA A 22 8.86 0.24 -27.18
CA ALA A 22 9.38 -1.13 -27.16
C ALA A 22 10.43 -1.29 -26.06
N ASP A 23 11.22 -0.24 -25.78
CA ASP A 23 12.17 -0.25 -24.67
C ASP A 23 11.45 -0.32 -23.34
N TRP A 24 10.29 0.34 -23.25
CA TRP A 24 9.36 0.18 -22.12
C TRP A 24 8.87 -1.26 -21.92
N ASP A 25 8.74 -2.10 -22.96
CA ASP A 25 8.29 -3.49 -22.76
C ASP A 25 9.29 -4.32 -21.96
N GLY A 26 10.58 -3.95 -21.98
CA GLY A 26 11.63 -4.58 -21.20
C GLY A 26 11.80 -4.01 -19.79
N VAL A 27 11.06 -2.95 -19.45
CA VAL A 27 11.02 -2.39 -18.10
C VAL A 27 10.05 -3.20 -17.26
N ASP A 28 10.42 -3.44 -16.01
CA ASP A 28 9.60 -4.21 -15.08
C ASP A 28 8.14 -3.66 -15.03
N PRO A 29 7.12 -4.53 -15.04
CA PRO A 29 5.70 -4.16 -15.00
C PRO A 29 5.36 -3.15 -13.89
N ASP A 30 5.94 -3.30 -12.70
CA ASP A 30 5.59 -2.47 -11.55
C ASP A 30 6.22 -1.08 -11.66
N ILE A 31 7.40 -0.98 -12.28
CA ILE A 31 8.02 0.29 -12.66
C ILE A 31 7.17 1.01 -13.70
N ARG A 32 6.65 0.27 -14.70
CA ARG A 32 5.74 0.83 -15.70
C ARG A 32 4.43 1.31 -15.09
N GLU A 33 3.87 0.55 -14.15
CA GLU A 33 2.62 0.92 -13.47
C GLU A 33 2.78 2.20 -12.66
N ARG A 34 3.92 2.36 -11.97
CA ARG A 34 4.23 3.55 -11.16
C ARG A 34 4.73 4.72 -11.97
N SER A 35 5.31 4.49 -13.14
CA SER A 35 5.76 5.57 -14.02
C SER A 35 4.59 6.26 -14.70
N TYR A 36 4.68 7.57 -14.83
CA TYR A 36 3.89 8.32 -15.80
C TYR A 36 4.45 8.01 -17.19
N TRP A 37 3.66 7.32 -18.01
CA TRP A 37 4.14 6.82 -19.28
C TRP A 37 4.31 7.97 -20.27
N THR A 38 5.53 8.19 -20.72
CA THR A 38 5.87 8.96 -21.92
C THR A 38 7.04 8.28 -22.61
N ALA A 39 6.98 8.13 -23.94
CA ALA A 39 8.12 7.61 -24.70
C ALA A 39 8.89 8.77 -25.35
N ARG A 40 10.22 8.65 -25.40
CA ARG A 40 11.13 9.58 -26.09
C ARG A 40 11.04 11.04 -25.66
N GLU A 41 10.60 11.33 -24.44
CA GLU A 41 10.58 12.68 -23.88
C GLU A 41 11.51 12.78 -22.68
N GLY A 42 12.60 13.52 -22.83
CA GLY A 42 13.62 13.72 -21.79
C GLY A 42 13.43 14.96 -20.93
N CYS A 43 12.51 15.85 -21.28
CA CYS A 43 12.29 17.08 -20.53
C CYS A 43 11.27 16.86 -19.41
N TYR A 44 11.76 16.85 -18.17
CA TYR A 44 10.92 16.73 -16.97
C TYR A 44 9.74 17.69 -16.97
N ALA A 45 9.94 18.97 -17.31
CA ALA A 45 8.87 19.96 -17.32
C ALA A 45 7.74 19.60 -18.30
N ARG A 46 8.05 18.96 -19.44
CA ARG A 46 7.05 18.51 -20.41
C ARG A 46 6.34 17.26 -19.90
N VAL A 47 7.06 16.27 -19.38
CA VAL A 47 6.46 15.04 -18.81
C VAL A 47 5.55 15.38 -17.63
N GLN A 48 6.02 16.23 -16.71
CA GLN A 48 5.23 16.71 -15.58
C GLN A 48 4.00 17.50 -16.07
N GLY A 49 4.17 18.38 -17.06
CA GLY A 49 3.06 19.15 -17.59
C GLY A 49 1.99 18.27 -18.26
N PHE A 50 2.36 17.19 -18.94
CA PHE A 50 1.42 16.17 -19.42
C PHE A 50 0.70 15.47 -18.25
N ARG A 51 1.43 15.06 -17.22
CA ARG A 51 0.88 14.43 -16.01
C ARG A 51 -0.13 15.32 -15.31
N ASP A 52 0.17 16.61 -15.14
CA ASP A 52 -0.74 17.58 -14.52
C ASP A 52 -2.08 17.68 -15.28
N ARG A 53 -2.05 17.58 -16.61
CA ARG A 53 -3.27 17.58 -17.43
C ARG A 53 -4.04 16.28 -17.31
N CYS A 54 -3.35 15.13 -17.25
CA CYS A 54 -3.99 13.86 -16.90
C CYS A 54 -4.66 13.92 -15.52
N GLN A 55 -4.01 14.51 -14.52
CA GLN A 55 -4.59 14.74 -13.20
C GLN A 55 -5.85 15.60 -13.30
N GLY A 56 -5.81 16.72 -14.03
CA GLY A 56 -6.99 17.56 -14.27
C GLY A 56 -8.16 16.83 -14.95
N ILE A 57 -7.87 15.96 -15.93
CA ILE A 57 -8.89 15.12 -16.59
C ILE A 57 -9.50 14.11 -15.61
N VAL A 58 -8.66 13.49 -14.78
CA VAL A 58 -9.08 12.49 -13.81
C VAL A 58 -9.91 13.11 -12.69
N ASP A 59 -9.55 14.30 -12.23
CA ASP A 59 -10.29 15.06 -11.22
C ASP A 59 -11.61 15.63 -11.75
N GLY A 60 -11.84 15.59 -13.06
CA GLY A 60 -13.01 16.19 -13.71
C GLY A 60 -12.92 17.72 -13.86
N ASN A 61 -11.75 18.30 -13.57
CA ASN A 61 -11.47 19.74 -13.65
C ASN A 61 -11.08 20.19 -15.05
N LEU A 62 -10.71 19.27 -15.94
CA LEU A 62 -10.23 19.57 -17.28
C LEU A 62 -10.88 18.65 -18.33
N SER A 63 -11.42 19.23 -19.39
CA SER A 63 -11.89 18.46 -20.55
C SER A 63 -10.71 17.95 -21.38
N GLU A 64 -10.89 16.88 -22.16
CA GLU A 64 -9.84 16.40 -23.09
C GLU A 64 -9.43 17.49 -24.10
N ALA A 65 -10.41 18.25 -24.60
CA ALA A 65 -10.14 19.35 -25.53
C ALA A 65 -9.30 20.47 -24.90
N ASP A 66 -9.59 20.81 -23.64
CA ASP A 66 -8.79 21.80 -22.90
C ASP A 66 -7.41 21.28 -22.56
N ALA A 67 -7.29 20.01 -22.17
CA ALA A 67 -5.99 19.38 -21.92
C ALA A 67 -5.09 19.43 -23.16
N LEU A 68 -5.62 19.11 -24.35
CA LEU A 68 -4.87 19.22 -25.61
C LEU A 68 -4.46 20.67 -25.91
N ARG A 69 -5.37 21.64 -25.70
CA ARG A 69 -5.07 23.06 -25.88
C ARG A 69 -3.94 23.52 -24.96
N GLU A 70 -3.96 23.11 -23.70
CA GLU A 70 -2.94 23.45 -22.71
C GLU A 70 -1.61 22.76 -22.97
N VAL A 71 -1.63 21.48 -23.39
CA VAL A 71 -0.41 20.77 -23.80
C VAL A 71 0.28 21.52 -24.93
N ARG A 72 -0.46 21.95 -25.97
CA ARG A 72 0.11 22.74 -27.06
C ARG A 72 0.70 24.07 -26.57
N ALA A 73 0.07 24.72 -25.59
CA ALA A 73 0.59 25.95 -25.00
C ALA A 73 1.89 25.71 -24.22
N MET A 74 1.95 24.63 -23.44
CA MET A 74 3.14 24.19 -22.72
C MET A 74 4.29 23.83 -23.67
N LEU A 75 4.03 23.08 -24.74
CA LEU A 75 5.06 22.71 -25.71
C LEU A 75 5.67 23.95 -26.38
N ARG A 76 4.84 24.96 -26.72
CA ARG A 76 5.33 26.26 -27.20
C ARG A 76 6.16 27.00 -26.16
N ALA A 77 5.70 27.04 -24.91
CA ALA A 77 6.39 27.74 -23.82
C ALA A 77 7.75 27.11 -23.47
N THR A 78 7.87 25.79 -23.61
CA THR A 78 9.11 25.04 -23.36
C THR A 78 10.03 24.97 -24.60
N GLY A 79 9.66 25.65 -25.69
CA GLY A 79 10.45 25.68 -26.92
C GLY A 79 10.60 24.34 -27.62
N TYR A 80 9.67 23.40 -27.42
CA TYR A 80 9.73 22.08 -28.05
C TYR A 80 9.73 22.21 -29.57
N GLN A 81 10.69 21.53 -30.21
CA GLN A 81 10.74 21.31 -31.64
C GLN A 81 10.77 19.80 -31.89
N PRO A 82 10.00 19.29 -32.87
CA PRO A 82 10.10 17.89 -33.28
C PRO A 82 11.50 17.61 -33.85
N GLU A 83 11.92 16.35 -33.73
CA GLU A 83 13.12 15.88 -34.41
C GLU A 83 12.93 15.97 -35.93
N PRO A 84 13.95 16.36 -36.71
CA PRO A 84 13.84 16.49 -38.15
C PRO A 84 13.27 15.23 -38.82
N GLY A 85 12.22 15.39 -39.63
CA GLY A 85 11.56 14.30 -40.34
C GLY A 85 10.50 13.54 -39.53
N THR A 86 10.23 13.95 -38.30
CA THR A 86 9.18 13.36 -37.46
C THR A 86 7.92 14.23 -37.35
N GLU A 87 7.92 15.40 -37.99
CA GLU A 87 6.87 16.42 -37.90
C GLU A 87 5.49 15.84 -38.26
N GLY A 88 4.50 16.05 -37.39
CA GLY A 88 3.13 15.56 -37.57
C GLY A 88 2.95 14.05 -37.41
N THR A 89 4.01 13.28 -37.18
CA THR A 89 3.93 11.83 -36.94
C THR A 89 3.64 11.51 -35.47
N ILE A 90 3.43 10.22 -35.14
CA ILE A 90 3.24 9.76 -33.76
C ILE A 90 4.48 9.99 -32.85
N GLN A 91 5.62 10.39 -33.43
CA GLN A 91 6.82 10.75 -32.69
C GLN A 91 6.88 12.24 -32.33
N ASP A 92 6.14 13.08 -33.05
CA ASP A 92 6.05 14.52 -32.79
C ASP A 92 5.04 14.80 -31.67
N LEU A 93 5.52 15.41 -30.57
CA LEU A 93 4.67 15.79 -29.43
C LEU A 93 3.68 16.91 -29.76
N ASN A 94 3.90 17.69 -30.82
CA ASN A 94 2.91 18.65 -31.32
C ASN A 94 1.74 17.97 -32.04
N SER A 95 1.88 16.71 -32.47
CA SER A 95 0.81 16.00 -33.17
C SER A 95 -0.34 15.61 -32.22
N ASP A 96 -1.57 15.78 -32.69
CA ASP A 96 -2.77 15.39 -31.95
C ASP A 96 -2.78 13.90 -31.61
N ALA A 97 -2.29 13.07 -32.53
CA ALA A 97 -2.21 11.63 -32.35
C ALA A 97 -1.29 11.27 -31.16
N ARG A 98 -0.15 11.96 -31.03
CA ARG A 98 0.79 11.73 -29.94
C ARG A 98 0.28 12.24 -28.60
N GLN A 99 -0.27 13.44 -28.59
CA GLN A 99 -0.82 14.04 -27.36
C GLN A 99 -1.97 13.19 -26.80
N ARG A 100 -2.93 12.79 -27.66
CA ARG A 100 -4.04 11.92 -27.25
C ARG A 100 -3.55 10.56 -26.78
N LEU A 101 -2.57 9.94 -27.46
CA LEU A 101 -2.02 8.67 -27.03
C LEU A 101 -1.47 8.75 -25.60
N ILE A 102 -0.70 9.80 -25.28
CA ILE A 102 -0.13 9.99 -23.93
C ILE A 102 -1.25 10.21 -22.90
N LEU A 103 -2.16 11.13 -23.17
CA LEU A 103 -3.25 11.47 -22.25
C LEU A 103 -4.19 10.27 -22.01
N ASP A 104 -4.71 9.68 -23.09
CA ASP A 104 -5.68 8.57 -23.02
C ASP A 104 -5.10 7.36 -22.32
N THR A 105 -3.85 6.98 -22.62
CA THR A 105 -3.22 5.80 -22.03
C THR A 105 -3.08 5.96 -20.51
N ASN A 106 -2.52 7.09 -20.07
CA ASN A 106 -2.29 7.32 -18.64
C ASN A 106 -3.61 7.49 -17.87
N VAL A 107 -4.61 8.17 -18.45
CA VAL A 107 -5.94 8.33 -17.84
C VAL A 107 -6.67 6.99 -17.77
N ALA A 108 -6.62 6.17 -18.83
CA ALA A 108 -7.24 4.86 -18.84
C ALA A 108 -6.61 3.94 -17.78
N MET A 109 -5.27 3.87 -17.71
CA MET A 109 -4.57 3.02 -16.73
C MET A 109 -5.04 3.27 -15.28
N VAL A 110 -5.20 4.52 -14.86
CA VAL A 110 -5.60 4.81 -13.47
C VAL A 110 -7.11 4.61 -13.22
N ARG A 111 -7.95 4.82 -14.24
CA ARG A 111 -9.40 4.60 -14.14
C ARG A 111 -9.73 3.11 -14.07
N GLU A 112 -9.11 2.34 -14.95
CA GLU A 112 -9.32 0.90 -15.05
C GLU A 112 -8.73 0.16 -13.83
N ARG A 113 -7.61 0.64 -13.27
CA ARG A 113 -7.11 0.14 -11.99
C ARG A 113 -8.12 0.32 -10.86
N ALA A 114 -8.65 1.54 -10.70
CA ALA A 114 -9.67 1.81 -9.67
C ALA A 114 -10.94 0.99 -9.88
N TYR A 115 -11.34 0.78 -11.13
CA TYR A 115 -12.47 -0.08 -11.47
C TYR A 115 -12.22 -1.54 -11.09
N ARG A 116 -11.08 -2.11 -11.50
CA ARG A 116 -10.66 -3.47 -11.15
C ARG A 116 -10.64 -3.67 -9.64
N ASP A 117 -10.02 -2.74 -8.92
CA ASP A 117 -9.92 -2.80 -7.47
C ASP A 117 -11.30 -2.72 -6.79
N SER A 118 -12.24 -1.95 -7.35
CA SER A 118 -13.62 -1.92 -6.85
C SER A 118 -14.40 -3.21 -7.10
N MET A 119 -14.00 -4.00 -8.08
CA MET A 119 -14.64 -5.26 -8.46
C MET A 119 -14.01 -6.49 -7.82
N LEU A 120 -12.73 -6.42 -7.42
CA LEU A 120 -12.02 -7.55 -6.85
C LEU A 120 -12.73 -8.07 -5.58
N GLY A 121 -12.99 -9.38 -5.54
CA GLY A 121 -13.74 -10.01 -4.44
C GLY A 121 -15.27 -9.89 -4.55
N SER A 122 -15.79 -9.32 -5.64
CA SER A 122 -17.23 -9.29 -5.92
C SER A 122 -17.77 -10.70 -6.20
N LEU A 123 -18.61 -11.21 -5.30
CA LEU A 123 -19.33 -12.47 -5.52
C LEU A 123 -20.43 -12.34 -6.58
N ALA A 124 -20.97 -11.13 -6.77
CA ALA A 124 -22.02 -10.87 -7.76
C ALA A 124 -21.47 -10.86 -9.19
N TYR A 125 -20.22 -10.41 -9.36
CA TYR A 125 -19.54 -10.29 -10.66
C TYR A 125 -18.15 -10.92 -10.58
N PRO A 126 -18.05 -12.26 -10.52
CA PRO A 126 -16.78 -12.96 -10.31
C PRO A 126 -15.89 -13.01 -11.57
N ALA A 127 -16.43 -12.63 -12.73
CA ALA A 127 -15.77 -12.70 -14.02
C ALA A 127 -15.97 -11.42 -14.83
N GLN A 128 -15.19 -11.28 -15.89
CA GLN A 128 -15.32 -10.18 -16.84
C GLN A 128 -15.10 -10.66 -18.28
N ARG A 129 -15.71 -9.94 -19.22
CA ARG A 129 -15.67 -10.19 -20.66
C ARG A 129 -14.77 -9.17 -21.33
N LEU A 130 -13.80 -9.62 -22.12
CA LEU A 130 -13.03 -8.74 -22.99
C LEU A 130 -13.93 -8.25 -24.14
N VAL A 131 -14.14 -6.94 -24.25
CA VAL A 131 -15.04 -6.32 -25.24
C VAL A 131 -14.37 -5.15 -25.95
N ARG A 132 -14.80 -4.86 -27.17
CA ARG A 132 -14.36 -3.66 -27.90
C ARG A 132 -15.24 -2.46 -27.50
N ILE A 133 -14.66 -1.52 -26.75
CA ILE A 133 -15.33 -0.31 -26.27
C ILE A 133 -15.10 0.91 -27.18
N ARG A 134 -14.08 0.85 -28.06
CA ARG A 134 -13.75 1.93 -28.99
C ARG A 134 -13.46 1.37 -30.39
N TYR A 135 -13.93 2.10 -31.41
CA TYR A 135 -13.59 1.82 -32.81
C TYR A 135 -12.08 1.91 -33.03
N SER A 136 -11.53 0.94 -33.78
CA SER A 136 -10.17 0.98 -34.27
C SER A 136 -10.18 0.85 -35.79
N ARG A 137 -9.46 1.76 -36.47
CA ARG A 137 -9.35 1.76 -37.94
C ARG A 137 -8.62 0.52 -38.48
N GLN A 138 -7.69 0.00 -37.69
CA GLN A 138 -6.95 -1.24 -37.98
C GLN A 138 -7.01 -2.11 -36.71
N PRO A 139 -8.11 -2.87 -36.51
CA PRO A 139 -8.26 -3.70 -35.33
C PRO A 139 -7.23 -4.83 -35.35
N ARG A 140 -6.61 -5.07 -34.19
CA ARG A 140 -5.76 -6.24 -33.97
C ARG A 140 -6.63 -7.49 -33.84
N ASP A 141 -6.07 -8.64 -34.18
CA ASP A 141 -6.71 -9.94 -33.98
C ASP A 141 -6.68 -10.33 -32.48
N TRP A 142 -7.74 -9.94 -31.77
CA TRP A 142 -7.88 -10.24 -30.35
C TRP A 142 -8.31 -11.68 -30.09
N ASP A 143 -8.94 -12.34 -31.07
CA ASP A 143 -9.33 -13.75 -30.97
C ASP A 143 -8.08 -14.64 -30.97
N ALA A 144 -7.11 -14.34 -31.84
CA ALA A 144 -5.79 -15.00 -31.81
C ALA A 144 -5.06 -14.72 -30.50
N ARG A 145 -4.98 -13.44 -30.07
CA ARG A 145 -4.29 -13.07 -28.81
C ARG A 145 -4.91 -13.71 -27.58
N TRP A 146 -6.24 -13.81 -27.51
CA TRP A 146 -6.92 -14.49 -26.42
C TRP A 146 -6.59 -15.97 -26.38
N ARG A 147 -6.66 -16.66 -27.52
CA ARG A 147 -6.30 -18.09 -27.60
C ARG A 147 -4.85 -18.33 -27.19
N GLU A 148 -3.93 -17.49 -27.67
CA GLU A 148 -2.51 -17.56 -27.29
C GLU A 148 -2.29 -17.31 -25.80
N ALA A 149 -2.92 -16.27 -25.24
CA ALA A 149 -2.82 -15.95 -23.82
C ALA A 149 -3.44 -17.04 -22.94
N ALA A 150 -4.64 -17.53 -23.29
CA ALA A 150 -5.33 -18.61 -22.60
C ALA A 150 -4.50 -19.90 -22.58
N ALA A 151 -3.92 -20.29 -23.73
CA ALA A 151 -3.04 -21.44 -23.82
C ALA A 151 -1.79 -21.28 -22.94
N ALA A 152 -1.20 -20.08 -22.90
CA ALA A 152 0.00 -19.80 -22.11
C ALA A 152 -0.25 -19.87 -20.59
N VAL A 153 -1.49 -19.68 -20.14
CA VAL A 153 -1.89 -19.81 -18.73
C VAL A 153 -2.66 -21.10 -18.45
N ASN A 154 -2.57 -22.09 -19.34
CA ASN A 154 -3.25 -23.39 -19.22
C ASN A 154 -4.78 -23.26 -19.02
N TYR A 155 -5.39 -22.23 -19.59
CA TYR A 155 -6.83 -21.92 -19.47
C TYR A 155 -7.30 -21.68 -18.02
N GLU A 156 -6.40 -21.32 -17.12
CA GLU A 156 -6.72 -21.08 -15.71
C GLU A 156 -7.74 -19.94 -15.55
N GLY A 157 -8.92 -20.25 -15.02
CA GLY A 157 -10.00 -19.29 -14.82
C GLY A 157 -10.61 -18.73 -16.12
N VAL A 158 -10.40 -19.39 -17.27
CA VAL A 158 -10.93 -18.98 -18.58
C VAL A 158 -12.17 -19.78 -18.94
N ALA A 159 -13.15 -19.16 -19.59
CA ALA A 159 -14.36 -19.83 -20.06
C ALA A 159 -14.06 -21.00 -21.01
N THR A 160 -14.80 -22.09 -20.85
CA THR A 160 -14.52 -23.37 -21.55
C THR A 160 -15.13 -23.45 -22.95
N ASP A 161 -16.07 -22.57 -23.26
CA ASP A 161 -16.81 -22.55 -24.53
C ASP A 161 -16.16 -21.67 -25.62
N GLY A 162 -14.97 -21.13 -25.35
CA GLY A 162 -14.25 -20.24 -26.26
C GLY A 162 -14.68 -18.78 -26.18
N SER A 163 -15.58 -18.42 -25.27
CA SER A 163 -15.93 -17.02 -25.01
C SER A 163 -14.73 -16.25 -24.44
N HIS A 164 -14.68 -14.95 -24.74
CA HIS A 164 -13.70 -14.02 -24.20
C HIS A 164 -14.01 -13.62 -22.74
N ILE A 165 -14.30 -14.61 -21.90
CA ILE A 165 -14.73 -14.45 -20.52
C ILE A 165 -13.74 -15.18 -19.62
N ALA A 166 -13.31 -14.54 -18.54
CA ALA A 166 -12.47 -15.16 -17.52
C ALA A 166 -12.76 -14.57 -16.13
N LEU A 167 -12.42 -15.31 -15.08
CA LEU A 167 -12.49 -14.85 -13.68
C LEU A 167 -11.66 -13.58 -13.50
N LEU A 168 -12.08 -12.69 -12.60
CA LEU A 168 -11.32 -11.48 -12.26
C LEU A 168 -9.87 -11.79 -11.83
N THR A 169 -9.65 -12.94 -11.19
CA THR A 169 -8.34 -13.41 -10.71
C THR A 169 -7.55 -14.20 -11.75
N SER A 170 -8.08 -14.42 -12.96
CA SER A 170 -7.41 -15.23 -13.96
C SER A 170 -6.09 -14.57 -14.43
N PRO A 171 -4.98 -15.33 -14.51
CA PRO A 171 -3.71 -14.82 -15.03
C PRO A 171 -3.76 -14.41 -16.52
N ILE A 172 -4.84 -14.76 -17.24
CA ILE A 172 -5.01 -14.37 -18.65
C ILE A 172 -4.98 -12.84 -18.83
N TRP A 173 -5.49 -12.08 -17.87
CA TRP A 173 -5.58 -10.61 -17.98
C TRP A 173 -4.20 -9.97 -18.06
N ARG A 174 -3.28 -10.43 -17.21
CA ARG A 174 -1.88 -10.02 -17.23
C ARG A 174 -1.23 -10.44 -18.55
N LYS A 175 -1.49 -11.68 -18.99
CA LYS A 175 -0.90 -12.23 -20.22
C LYS A 175 -1.36 -11.53 -21.50
N LEU A 176 -2.58 -11.00 -21.54
CA LEU A 176 -3.11 -10.19 -22.64
C LEU A 176 -2.48 -8.80 -22.71
N SER A 177 -1.99 -8.32 -21.58
CA SER A 177 -1.51 -6.96 -21.41
C SER A 177 -0.09 -6.81 -21.91
N ARG A 178 0.11 -5.92 -22.88
CA ARG A 178 1.46 -5.43 -23.25
C ARG A 178 2.19 -4.82 -22.05
N PHE A 179 1.42 -4.25 -21.12
CA PHE A 179 1.94 -3.61 -19.91
C PHE A 179 2.17 -4.58 -18.76
N ASP A 180 1.79 -5.85 -18.93
CA ASP A 180 1.82 -6.88 -17.89
C ASP A 180 1.01 -6.46 -16.63
N LEU A 181 -0.14 -5.84 -16.89
CA LEU A 181 -1.15 -5.45 -15.90
C LEU A 181 -2.38 -6.34 -16.07
N ASP A 182 -3.05 -6.69 -14.97
CA ASP A 182 -4.27 -7.52 -14.97
C ASP A 182 -5.56 -6.73 -15.26
N TYR A 183 -5.45 -5.51 -15.79
CA TYR A 183 -6.56 -4.64 -16.15
C TYR A 183 -6.26 -3.84 -17.43
N PRO A 184 -7.28 -3.28 -18.11
CA PRO A 184 -7.09 -2.46 -19.32
C PRO A 184 -6.36 -1.12 -19.04
N PRO A 185 -5.84 -0.43 -20.07
CA PRO A 185 -5.78 -0.86 -21.47
C PRO A 185 -4.79 -2.01 -21.66
N PHE A 186 -5.14 -3.02 -22.45
CA PHE A 186 -4.25 -4.16 -22.70
C PHE A 186 -3.17 -3.90 -23.77
N ASP A 187 -3.32 -2.86 -24.58
CA ASP A 187 -2.32 -2.43 -25.58
C ASP A 187 -2.57 -0.95 -25.93
N PHE A 188 -1.55 -0.28 -26.47
CA PHE A 188 -1.70 1.08 -27.00
C PHE A 188 -2.77 1.11 -28.09
N ASN A 189 -3.75 2.01 -27.95
CA ASN A 189 -4.88 2.13 -28.87
C ASN A 189 -5.59 0.78 -29.15
N SER A 190 -5.69 -0.12 -28.15
CA SER A 190 -6.37 -1.42 -28.32
C SER A 190 -7.84 -1.25 -28.71
N GLY A 191 -8.48 -0.24 -28.11
CA GLY A 191 -9.94 -0.07 -28.10
C GLY A 191 -10.68 -1.17 -27.36
N MET A 192 -9.95 -2.02 -26.61
CA MET A 192 -10.50 -3.10 -25.79
C MET A 192 -10.63 -2.63 -24.35
N GLY A 193 -11.73 -3.05 -23.72
CA GLY A 193 -11.99 -2.90 -22.30
C GLY A 193 -12.61 -4.19 -21.75
N VAL A 194 -13.20 -4.08 -20.58
CA VAL A 194 -13.87 -5.20 -19.91
C VAL A 194 -15.31 -4.84 -19.57
N ASP A 195 -16.17 -5.84 -19.58
CA ASP A 195 -17.57 -5.76 -19.18
C ASP A 195 -17.83 -6.81 -18.09
N PRO A 196 -18.41 -6.47 -16.93
CA PRO A 196 -18.59 -7.42 -15.84
C PRO A 196 -19.54 -8.54 -16.23
N VAL A 197 -19.25 -9.75 -15.74
CA VAL A 197 -20.04 -10.96 -15.98
C VAL A 197 -20.57 -11.46 -14.65
N ASP A 198 -21.89 -11.58 -14.55
CA ASP A 198 -22.54 -12.03 -13.32
C ASP A 198 -22.29 -13.52 -13.04
N TYR A 199 -22.55 -13.92 -11.79
CA TYR A 199 -22.33 -15.29 -11.32
C TYR A 199 -23.01 -16.36 -12.19
N GLU A 200 -24.27 -16.15 -12.59
CA GLU A 200 -25.03 -17.13 -13.36
C GLU A 200 -24.55 -17.23 -14.81
N GLU A 201 -24.13 -16.10 -15.39
CA GLU A 201 -23.50 -16.07 -16.69
C GLU A 201 -22.12 -16.76 -16.67
N ALA A 202 -21.27 -16.43 -15.69
CA ALA A 202 -19.96 -17.06 -15.52
C ALA A 202 -20.08 -18.60 -15.44
N ARG A 203 -21.05 -19.10 -14.68
CA ARG A 203 -21.34 -20.54 -14.57
C ARG A 203 -21.83 -21.14 -15.89
N ARG A 204 -22.66 -20.42 -16.65
CA ARG A 204 -23.12 -20.86 -17.99
C ARG A 204 -21.97 -21.03 -18.98
N HIS A 205 -20.92 -20.21 -18.86
CA HIS A 205 -19.70 -20.31 -19.66
C HIS A 205 -18.67 -21.33 -19.12
N GLY A 206 -19.06 -22.11 -18.10
CA GLY A 206 -18.26 -23.21 -17.55
C GLY A 206 -17.15 -22.78 -16.61
N LEU A 207 -17.19 -21.55 -16.06
CA LEU A 207 -16.25 -21.13 -15.04
C LEU A 207 -16.53 -21.82 -13.70
N THR A 208 -15.49 -22.34 -13.08
CA THR A 208 -15.53 -22.81 -11.70
C THR A 208 -15.17 -21.64 -10.79
N ILE A 209 -16.16 -21.11 -10.08
CA ILE A 209 -15.99 -19.96 -9.19
C ILE A 209 -15.61 -20.49 -7.81
N PRO A 210 -14.44 -20.15 -7.24
CA PRO A 210 -14.07 -20.60 -5.91
C PRO A 210 -15.10 -20.17 -4.88
N GLU A 211 -15.51 -21.08 -3.98
CA GLU A 211 -16.24 -20.69 -2.76
C GLU A 211 -15.35 -19.73 -1.97
N ALA A 212 -15.96 -18.68 -1.41
CA ALA A 212 -15.27 -17.53 -0.83
C ALA A 212 -14.23 -17.93 0.23
N THR A 213 -13.03 -18.23 -0.25
CA THR A 213 -11.80 -18.27 0.51
C THR A 213 -11.01 -17.12 -0.07
N LEU A 214 -11.07 -15.98 0.62
CA LEU A 214 -10.11 -14.89 0.44
C LEU A 214 -8.76 -15.34 1.00
N GLU A 215 -8.25 -16.48 0.51
CA GLU A 215 -6.92 -17.00 0.77
C GLU A 215 -6.20 -17.00 -0.57
N GLY A 216 -5.12 -16.24 -0.66
CA GLY A 216 -4.27 -16.18 -1.86
C GLY A 216 -4.12 -14.81 -2.51
N ALA A 217 -4.55 -13.72 -1.86
CA ALA A 217 -3.87 -12.44 -2.08
C ALA A 217 -2.71 -12.37 -1.08
N ASP A 218 -1.69 -13.20 -1.30
CA ASP A 218 -0.44 -13.09 -0.59
C ASP A 218 0.03 -11.64 -0.74
N GLY A 219 0.18 -10.98 0.39
CA GLY A 219 0.58 -9.59 0.51
C GLY A 219 2.04 -9.39 0.11
N GLU A 220 2.37 -9.67 -1.15
CA GLU A 220 3.49 -8.99 -1.78
C GLU A 220 3.07 -7.54 -1.98
N SER A 221 3.66 -6.65 -1.17
CA SER A 221 3.73 -5.24 -1.53
C SER A 221 4.36 -5.13 -2.93
N LEU A 222 3.86 -4.18 -3.73
CA LEU A 222 4.38 -3.73 -5.04
C LEU A 222 5.87 -3.31 -5.03
N ASN A 223 6.64 -3.64 -4.00
CA ASN A 223 8.06 -3.32 -3.76
C ASN A 223 8.79 -4.47 -3.04
N ALA A 224 8.16 -5.65 -2.88
CA ALA A 224 8.61 -6.63 -1.88
C ALA A 224 9.86 -7.42 -2.24
N SER A 225 10.11 -7.57 -3.54
CA SER A 225 11.20 -8.34 -4.12
C SER A 225 11.76 -7.66 -5.38
N LEU A 226 11.46 -6.37 -5.57
CA LEU A 226 11.78 -5.62 -6.78
C LEU A 226 13.28 -5.34 -6.89
N GLU A 227 13.97 -6.30 -7.50
CA GLU A 227 15.25 -6.14 -8.14
C GLU A 227 15.01 -5.68 -9.58
N ALA A 228 15.39 -4.44 -9.88
CA ALA A 228 15.30 -3.89 -11.22
C ALA A 228 16.69 -3.81 -11.85
N SER A 229 16.90 -4.50 -12.97
CA SER A 229 18.14 -4.35 -13.74
C SER A 229 18.12 -3.04 -14.52
N ILE A 230 19.08 -2.18 -14.26
CA ILE A 230 19.34 -0.93 -15.01
C ILE A 230 20.43 -1.12 -16.08
N ALA A 231 20.88 -2.36 -16.31
CA ALA A 231 22.03 -2.69 -17.18
C ALA A 231 21.94 -2.17 -18.62
N ARG A 232 20.73 -1.87 -19.11
CA ARG A 232 20.48 -1.36 -20.47
C ARG A 232 20.32 0.17 -20.54
N MET A 233 20.29 0.85 -19.41
CA MET A 233 20.36 2.30 -19.35
C MET A 233 21.82 2.73 -19.60
N ASP A 234 22.03 3.80 -20.37
CA ASP A 234 23.37 4.40 -20.45
C ASP A 234 23.76 5.06 -19.11
N GLY A 235 25.05 5.32 -18.90
CA GLY A 235 25.57 5.74 -17.60
C GLY A 235 24.97 7.05 -17.08
N ASP A 236 24.65 7.99 -17.97
CA ASP A 236 24.04 9.26 -17.60
C ASP A 236 22.56 9.07 -17.19
N LEU A 237 21.86 8.16 -17.87
CA LEU A 237 20.48 7.79 -17.57
C LEU A 237 20.37 6.97 -16.27
N GLN A 238 21.32 6.06 -16.03
CA GLN A 238 21.43 5.35 -14.74
C GLN A 238 21.60 6.34 -13.60
N GLN A 239 22.51 7.30 -13.75
CA GLN A 239 22.76 8.32 -12.72
C GLN A 239 21.52 9.19 -12.50
N ALA A 240 20.87 9.67 -13.56
CA ALA A 240 19.65 10.46 -13.43
C ALA A 240 18.49 9.68 -12.78
N PHE A 241 18.39 8.37 -13.04
CA PHE A 241 17.40 7.49 -12.43
C PHE A 241 17.69 7.22 -10.94
N VAL A 242 18.96 6.97 -10.60
CA VAL A 242 19.42 6.82 -9.21
C VAL A 242 19.25 8.12 -8.44
N ASP A 243 19.64 9.26 -9.00
CA ASP A 243 19.48 10.59 -8.37
C ASP A 243 17.99 10.93 -8.14
N ALA A 244 17.11 10.54 -9.07
CA ALA A 244 15.67 10.73 -8.92
C ALA A 244 15.04 9.83 -7.83
N LEU A 245 15.71 8.73 -7.47
CA LEU A 245 15.21 7.70 -6.56
C LEU A 245 16.13 7.47 -5.35
N GLU A 246 17.08 8.36 -5.08
CA GLU A 246 18.26 8.17 -4.20
C GLU A 246 17.96 7.57 -2.82
N ASP A 247 16.77 7.82 -2.27
CA ASP A 247 16.31 7.33 -0.96
C ASP A 247 15.21 6.25 -1.04
N CYS A 248 14.70 5.98 -2.23
CA CYS A 248 13.64 5.02 -2.56
C CYS A 248 14.18 3.71 -3.11
N VAL A 249 15.50 3.62 -3.32
CA VAL A 249 16.15 2.44 -3.85
C VAL A 249 17.55 2.22 -3.22
N GLU A 250 17.97 0.97 -3.09
CA GLU A 250 19.37 0.60 -2.85
C GLU A 250 19.98 0.09 -4.16
N VAL A 251 21.26 0.34 -4.41
CA VAL A 251 21.91 -0.04 -5.68
C VAL A 251 23.05 -1.01 -5.40
N GLU A 252 23.04 -2.17 -6.05
CA GLU A 252 24.17 -3.10 -6.10
C GLU A 252 24.52 -3.43 -7.56
N GLY A 253 25.63 -2.89 -8.07
CA GLY A 253 26.06 -3.12 -9.45
C GLY A 253 25.07 -2.54 -10.47
N ASP A 254 24.50 -3.39 -11.31
CA ASP A 254 23.49 -3.06 -12.33
C ASP A 254 22.05 -3.28 -11.86
N ARG A 255 21.85 -3.45 -10.54
CA ARG A 255 20.56 -3.76 -9.91
C ARG A 255 20.15 -2.67 -8.93
N VAL A 256 18.86 -2.35 -8.95
CA VAL A 256 18.20 -1.34 -8.11
C VAL A 256 17.11 -2.01 -7.28
N TYR A 257 17.10 -1.79 -5.98
CA TYR A 257 16.22 -2.43 -4.99
C TYR A 257 15.29 -1.41 -4.35
N TYR A 258 13.98 -1.48 -4.57
CA TYR A 258 13.07 -0.46 -4.03
C TYR A 258 12.88 -0.53 -2.50
N THR A 259 13.11 0.58 -1.81
CA THR A 259 12.82 0.76 -0.37
C THR A 259 11.39 1.27 -0.24
N ASP A 260 10.49 0.40 0.20
CA ASP A 260 9.04 0.66 0.28
C ASP A 260 8.68 1.69 1.40
N PRO A 261 8.53 3.01 1.15
CA PRO A 261 8.61 4.02 2.22
C PRO A 261 7.28 4.22 2.97
N ASN A 262 6.15 3.89 2.36
CA ASN A 262 4.81 3.93 2.98
C ASN A 262 3.92 2.76 2.53
N GLY A 263 4.48 1.74 1.88
CA GLY A 263 3.69 0.57 1.52
C GLY A 263 3.53 -0.38 2.69
N THR A 264 3.14 -1.60 2.35
CA THR A 264 2.65 -2.62 3.28
C THR A 264 3.56 -3.84 3.29
N ARG A 265 4.77 -3.77 2.72
CA ARG A 265 5.69 -4.92 2.60
C ARG A 265 6.02 -5.49 3.97
N PRO A 266 5.68 -6.75 4.27
CA PRO A 266 6.07 -7.36 5.52
C PRO A 266 7.58 -7.20 5.79
N VAL A 267 7.95 -6.69 6.96
CA VAL A 267 9.34 -6.54 7.39
C VAL A 267 9.55 -7.20 8.73
N HIS A 268 10.74 -7.76 8.93
CA HIS A 268 11.14 -8.20 10.26
C HIS A 268 11.25 -6.99 11.19
N TRP A 269 10.90 -7.15 12.47
CA TRP A 269 10.87 -6.05 13.43
C TRP A 269 12.22 -5.34 13.58
N SER A 270 13.34 -6.03 13.36
CA SER A 270 14.68 -5.45 13.45
C SER A 270 14.99 -4.47 12.32
N GLU A 271 14.34 -4.64 11.16
CA GLU A 271 14.53 -3.79 9.97
C GLU A 271 13.49 -2.66 9.91
N ALA A 272 12.40 -2.79 10.66
CA ALA A 272 11.27 -1.88 10.65
C ALA A 272 11.68 -0.41 10.89
N GLY A 273 12.68 -0.15 11.72
CA GLY A 273 13.18 1.21 11.96
C GLY A 273 13.80 1.86 10.72
N LYS A 274 14.65 1.14 10.00
CA LYS A 274 15.25 1.62 8.74
C LYS A 274 14.16 1.89 7.70
N VAL A 275 13.20 0.97 7.59
CA VAL A 275 12.18 0.99 6.55
C VAL A 275 11.09 2.04 6.81
N ILE A 276 10.58 2.12 8.04
CA ILE A 276 9.51 3.05 8.41
C ILE A 276 10.08 4.45 8.64
N CYS A 277 11.28 4.59 9.21
CA CYS A 277 11.80 5.91 9.59
C CYS A 277 12.89 6.43 8.65
N GLY A 278 13.29 5.72 7.60
CA GLY A 278 14.33 6.16 6.67
C GLY A 278 14.14 7.60 6.18
N GLN A 279 15.25 8.31 5.94
CA GLN A 279 15.21 9.64 5.31
C GLN A 279 14.61 9.53 3.90
N ARG A 280 13.88 10.57 3.47
CA ARG A 280 13.08 10.52 2.24
C ARG A 280 13.17 11.84 1.48
N PRO A 281 12.94 11.82 0.15
CA PRO A 281 12.88 13.04 -0.64
C PRO A 281 11.68 13.89 -0.20
N PRO A 282 11.76 15.24 -0.23
CA PRO A 282 10.69 16.12 0.28
C PRO A 282 9.31 15.94 -0.36
N VAL A 283 9.27 15.33 -1.54
CA VAL A 283 8.02 15.07 -2.30
C VAL A 283 7.26 13.84 -1.80
N ILE A 284 7.91 12.93 -1.07
CA ILE A 284 7.27 11.74 -0.52
C ILE A 284 6.83 12.06 0.91
N PRO A 285 5.52 12.08 1.19
CA PRO A 285 5.05 12.40 2.52
C PRO A 285 5.43 11.28 3.48
N ASP A 286 5.97 11.65 4.64
CA ASP A 286 6.39 10.70 5.66
C ASP A 286 5.23 10.27 6.58
N THR A 287 4.19 9.70 5.98
CA THR A 287 2.91 9.48 6.66
C THR A 287 3.02 8.41 7.76
N GLN A 288 3.65 7.27 7.47
CA GLN A 288 3.81 6.19 8.45
C GLN A 288 4.68 6.60 9.65
N ALA A 289 5.85 7.22 9.44
CA ALA A 289 6.70 7.61 10.55
C ALA A 289 6.09 8.77 11.36
N ARG A 290 5.40 9.73 10.72
CA ARG A 290 4.67 10.78 11.44
C ARG A 290 3.54 10.22 12.29
N ALA A 291 2.79 9.23 11.77
CA ALA A 291 1.76 8.56 12.54
C ALA A 291 2.37 7.78 13.72
N MET A 292 3.52 7.13 13.53
CA MET A 292 4.28 6.49 14.60
C MET A 292 4.75 7.49 15.66
N VAL A 293 5.32 8.64 15.28
CA VAL A 293 5.70 9.70 16.23
C VAL A 293 4.50 10.11 17.09
N LYS A 294 3.38 10.46 16.45
CA LYS A 294 2.17 10.90 17.17
C LYS A 294 1.63 9.81 18.12
N PHE A 295 1.66 8.55 17.70
CA PHE A 295 1.21 7.42 18.52
C PHE A 295 2.12 7.15 19.71
N VAL A 296 3.43 7.13 19.45
CA VAL A 296 4.48 6.87 20.45
C VAL A 296 4.51 7.99 21.49
N GLU A 297 4.23 9.23 21.09
CA GLU A 297 4.14 10.37 22.01
C GLU A 297 2.86 10.38 22.84
N ASP A 298 1.71 10.06 22.24
CA ASP A 298 0.43 10.00 22.93
C ASP A 298 -0.56 9.03 22.27
N GLN A 299 -0.56 7.79 22.77
CA GLN A 299 -1.44 6.74 22.28
C GLN A 299 -2.93 7.10 22.41
N ARG A 300 -3.32 8.02 23.30
CA ARG A 300 -4.73 8.42 23.47
C ARG A 300 -5.24 9.21 22.28
N GLN A 301 -4.37 9.88 21.53
CA GLN A 301 -4.75 10.61 20.33
C GLN A 301 -5.19 9.66 19.20
N PHE A 302 -4.87 8.37 19.28
CA PHE A 302 -5.30 7.31 18.36
C PHE A 302 -6.43 6.46 18.95
N ASP A 303 -7.37 7.06 19.69
CA ASP A 303 -8.59 6.39 20.13
C ASP A 303 -9.78 6.73 19.20
N ARG A 304 -10.49 5.72 18.66
CA ARG A 304 -11.59 5.86 17.67
C ARG A 304 -12.76 6.66 18.22
N ALA A 305 -12.94 6.69 19.54
CA ALA A 305 -14.02 7.44 20.18
C ALA A 305 -13.91 8.97 19.98
N GLN A 306 -12.77 9.46 19.46
CA GLN A 306 -12.44 10.88 19.38
C GLN A 306 -12.15 11.35 17.93
N ARG A 307 -12.60 10.59 16.91
CA ARG A 307 -12.44 10.94 15.49
C ARG A 307 -13.04 12.32 15.19
N GLY A 308 -12.27 13.18 14.52
CA GLY A 308 -12.71 14.53 14.12
C GLY A 308 -12.57 15.60 15.21
N VAL A 309 -12.06 15.26 16.39
CA VAL A 309 -11.74 16.23 17.45
C VAL A 309 -10.34 16.81 17.21
N GLN A 310 -10.21 18.13 17.31
CA GLN A 310 -8.94 18.83 17.15
C GLN A 310 -7.88 18.27 18.13
N GLY A 311 -6.73 17.83 17.61
CA GLY A 311 -5.65 17.21 18.37
C GLY A 311 -5.63 15.68 18.37
N TYR A 312 -6.68 15.01 17.89
CA TYR A 312 -6.70 13.55 17.70
C TYR A 312 -6.25 13.14 16.29
N ALA A 313 -6.04 11.84 16.08
CA ALA A 313 -5.61 11.29 14.80
C ALA A 313 -6.71 11.40 13.73
N THR A 314 -6.34 11.87 12.54
CA THR A 314 -7.22 11.85 11.35
C THR A 314 -7.40 10.43 10.83
N GLN A 315 -8.37 10.20 9.94
CA GLN A 315 -8.55 8.89 9.32
C GLN A 315 -7.30 8.45 8.53
N GLU A 316 -6.63 9.40 7.85
CA GLU A 316 -5.38 9.14 7.14
C GLU A 316 -4.23 8.75 8.08
N GLU A 317 -4.08 9.43 9.22
CA GLU A 317 -3.08 9.06 10.23
C GLU A 317 -3.36 7.69 10.86
N TRP A 318 -4.64 7.36 11.04
CA TRP A 318 -5.09 6.05 11.48
C TRP A 318 -4.70 4.94 10.50
N ASP A 319 -5.00 5.14 9.21
CA ASP A 319 -4.67 4.18 8.17
C ASP A 319 -3.15 4.04 8.00
N ALA A 320 -2.40 5.15 8.13
CA ALA A 320 -0.94 5.13 8.11
C ALA A 320 -0.35 4.36 9.31
N LEU A 321 -0.88 4.56 10.52
CA LEU A 321 -0.44 3.80 11.70
C LEU A 321 -0.81 2.32 11.56
N TYR A 322 -2.02 2.00 11.08
CA TYR A 322 -2.46 0.62 10.83
C TYR A 322 -1.49 -0.07 9.88
N ASN A 323 -1.24 0.53 8.71
CA ASN A 323 -0.33 0.00 7.70
C ASN A 323 1.09 -0.17 8.25
N ALA A 324 1.60 0.78 9.02
CA ALA A 324 2.93 0.68 9.62
C ALA A 324 3.04 -0.47 10.63
N VAL A 325 2.00 -0.74 11.43
CA VAL A 325 1.97 -1.86 12.39
C VAL A 325 1.82 -3.20 11.68
N THR A 326 0.84 -3.34 10.79
CA THR A 326 0.55 -4.63 10.13
C THR A 326 1.65 -5.05 9.17
N ARG A 327 2.45 -4.10 8.72
CA ARG A 327 3.66 -4.33 7.95
C ARG A 327 4.79 -4.97 8.76
N ILE A 328 4.88 -4.72 10.06
CA ILE A 328 5.87 -5.39 10.89
C ILE A 328 5.38 -6.82 11.07
N GLN A 329 6.17 -7.82 10.69
CA GLN A 329 5.75 -9.21 10.86
C GLN A 329 5.49 -9.51 12.35
N PRO A 330 4.45 -10.32 12.65
CA PRO A 330 4.26 -10.83 14.00
C PRO A 330 5.53 -11.56 14.47
N THR A 331 5.84 -11.44 15.76
CA THR A 331 7.09 -11.97 16.31
C THR A 331 7.06 -13.50 16.30
N ASP A 332 8.12 -14.12 15.77
CA ASP A 332 8.27 -15.58 15.83
C ASP A 332 8.22 -16.03 17.31
N VAL A 333 7.53 -17.12 17.59
CA VAL A 333 7.43 -17.72 18.94
C VAL A 333 8.81 -17.96 19.57
N LYS A 334 9.84 -18.25 18.76
CA LYS A 334 11.23 -18.42 19.21
C LYS A 334 11.90 -17.13 19.68
N GLU A 335 11.44 -15.99 19.16
CA GLU A 335 11.86 -14.65 19.55
C GLU A 335 10.89 -13.98 20.53
N SER A 336 9.74 -14.62 20.75
CA SER A 336 8.76 -14.23 21.75
C SER A 336 9.34 -14.42 23.16
N GLY A 337 8.76 -13.69 24.09
CA GLY A 337 9.12 -13.76 25.50
C GLY A 337 8.04 -13.06 26.31
N THR A 338 8.27 -12.92 27.61
CA THR A 338 7.21 -12.40 28.48
C THR A 338 6.89 -10.94 28.18
N LEU A 339 5.61 -10.67 27.99
CA LEU A 339 5.04 -9.34 27.84
C LEU A 339 4.20 -8.98 29.05
N TYR A 340 4.23 -7.69 29.37
CA TYR A 340 3.57 -7.09 30.51
C TYR A 340 2.75 -5.89 30.07
N ARG A 341 1.52 -5.78 30.57
CA ARG A 341 0.68 -4.61 30.33
C ARG A 341 0.12 -4.08 31.64
N GLY A 342 0.44 -2.81 31.89
CA GLY A 342 0.00 -2.10 33.08
C GLY A 342 -1.36 -1.45 32.91
N MET A 343 -2.26 -1.71 33.84
CA MET A 343 -3.58 -1.09 33.91
C MET A 343 -3.85 -0.56 35.31
N SER A 344 -4.63 0.52 35.37
CA SER A 344 -5.10 1.11 36.62
C SER A 344 -6.61 1.26 36.56
N MET A 345 -7.31 0.85 37.62
CA MET A 345 -8.77 0.95 37.67
C MET A 345 -9.31 1.20 39.06
N GLU A 346 -10.51 1.77 39.14
CA GLU A 346 -11.18 2.01 40.42
C GLU A 346 -11.45 0.68 41.15
N PRO A 347 -11.27 0.61 42.48
CA PRO A 347 -11.42 -0.64 43.24
C PRO A 347 -12.77 -1.33 43.01
N ARG A 348 -13.86 -0.56 42.96
CA ARG A 348 -15.22 -1.05 42.71
C ARG A 348 -15.42 -1.73 41.34
N LYS A 349 -14.53 -1.49 40.38
CA LYS A 349 -14.56 -2.08 39.04
C LYS A 349 -13.69 -3.32 38.93
N LEU A 350 -12.74 -3.54 39.87
CA LEU A 350 -11.74 -4.60 39.78
C LEU A 350 -12.38 -5.98 39.76
N ASP A 351 -13.28 -6.28 40.71
CA ASP A 351 -13.89 -7.61 40.81
C ASP A 351 -14.70 -7.97 39.57
N LYS A 352 -15.46 -7.00 39.06
CA LYS A 352 -16.23 -7.15 37.82
C LYS A 352 -15.29 -7.37 36.63
N PHE A 353 -14.25 -6.56 36.50
CA PHE A 353 -13.26 -6.70 35.43
C PHE A 353 -12.62 -8.09 35.45
N LEU A 354 -12.12 -8.55 36.61
CA LEU A 354 -11.51 -9.87 36.76
C LEU A 354 -12.48 -11.01 36.46
N ALA A 355 -13.76 -10.87 36.82
CA ALA A 355 -14.79 -11.85 36.49
C ALA A 355 -15.10 -11.89 34.98
N ASP A 356 -15.24 -10.72 34.34
CA ASP A 356 -15.54 -10.61 32.91
C ASP A 356 -14.38 -11.16 32.07
N ILE A 357 -13.12 -10.79 32.34
CA ILE A 357 -11.98 -11.32 31.57
C ILE A 357 -11.74 -12.81 31.79
N LYS A 358 -12.12 -13.35 32.96
CA LYS A 358 -12.02 -14.80 33.23
C LYS A 358 -13.07 -15.57 32.42
N ARG A 359 -14.24 -14.98 32.15
CA ARG A 359 -15.30 -15.57 31.36
C ARG A 359 -15.04 -15.43 29.86
N ASP A 360 -14.71 -14.23 29.41
CA ASP A 360 -14.72 -13.86 27.99
C ASP A 360 -13.32 -13.72 27.37
N GLY A 361 -12.27 -13.79 28.20
CA GLY A 361 -10.92 -13.41 27.82
C GLY A 361 -10.69 -11.90 27.89
N TYR A 362 -9.43 -11.50 27.72
CA TYR A 362 -9.02 -10.12 27.57
C TYR A 362 -8.91 -9.75 26.09
N GLN A 363 -9.51 -8.62 25.74
CA GLN A 363 -9.37 -7.98 24.44
C GLN A 363 -9.24 -6.46 24.67
N ALA A 364 -8.48 -5.79 23.81
CA ALA A 364 -8.41 -4.33 23.82
C ALA A 364 -9.80 -3.71 23.57
N LEU A 365 -10.03 -2.54 24.17
CA LEU A 365 -11.27 -1.79 23.96
C LEU A 365 -11.52 -1.59 22.46
N SER A 366 -12.78 -1.72 22.02
CA SER A 366 -13.18 -1.56 20.61
C SER A 366 -12.84 -0.21 20.01
N THR A 367 -12.54 0.77 20.86
CA THR A 367 -12.16 2.12 20.47
C THR A 367 -10.65 2.23 20.16
N LYS A 368 -9.81 1.31 20.66
CA LYS A 368 -8.37 1.31 20.36
C LYS A 368 -8.06 0.66 19.01
N MET A 369 -7.00 1.09 18.34
CA MET A 369 -6.46 0.37 17.18
C MET A 369 -5.61 -0.81 17.59
N VAL A 370 -4.72 -0.52 18.55
CA VAL A 370 -3.68 -1.39 19.00
C VAL A 370 -3.64 -1.38 20.52
N ASP A 371 -3.19 -2.49 21.06
CA ASP A 371 -2.94 -2.67 22.47
C ASP A 371 -1.44 -2.75 22.71
N SER A 372 -0.94 -1.81 23.51
CA SER A 372 0.50 -1.71 23.83
C SER A 372 0.87 -2.58 25.02
N TRP A 373 1.90 -3.40 24.82
CA TRP A 373 2.50 -4.29 25.81
C TRP A 373 4.01 -4.04 25.86
N SER A 374 4.64 -4.30 27.00
CA SER A 374 6.07 -4.11 27.20
C SER A 374 6.77 -5.42 27.53
N ARG A 375 7.97 -5.64 26.99
CA ARG A 375 8.85 -6.74 27.39
C ARG A 375 9.54 -6.54 28.74
N VAL A 376 9.31 -5.39 29.39
CA VAL A 376 9.93 -5.02 30.66
C VAL A 376 8.85 -4.78 31.70
N GLU A 377 8.80 -5.63 32.72
CA GLU A 377 7.79 -5.58 33.78
C GLU A 377 7.74 -4.21 34.49
N GLU A 378 8.90 -3.62 34.78
CA GLU A 378 8.99 -2.33 35.47
C GLU A 378 8.24 -1.23 34.69
N THR A 379 8.28 -1.26 33.35
CA THR A 379 7.53 -0.36 32.48
C THR A 379 6.04 -0.49 32.73
N ALA A 380 5.52 -1.72 32.70
CA ALA A 380 4.11 -1.99 32.97
C ALA A 380 3.70 -1.59 34.39
N GLN A 381 4.54 -1.82 35.39
CA GLN A 381 4.28 -1.38 36.77
C GLN A 381 4.20 0.14 36.90
N ARG A 382 5.07 0.90 36.22
CA ARG A 382 4.98 2.37 36.16
C ARG A 382 3.68 2.81 35.50
N PHE A 383 3.28 2.21 34.38
CA PHE A 383 1.99 2.52 33.73
C PHE A 383 0.79 2.22 34.65
N ALA A 384 0.77 1.06 35.32
CA ALA A 384 -0.26 0.75 36.30
C ALA A 384 -0.26 1.72 37.51
N GLY A 385 0.92 2.23 37.91
CA GLY A 385 1.08 3.21 38.97
C GLY A 385 0.71 4.65 38.57
N SER A 386 0.68 4.97 37.27
CA SER A 386 0.39 6.31 36.74
C SER A 386 -1.08 6.72 36.81
N GLY A 387 -1.96 5.81 37.26
CA GLY A 387 -3.40 6.06 37.42
C GLY A 387 -3.77 7.01 38.56
N LYS A 388 -5.08 7.21 38.74
CA LYS A 388 -5.60 8.08 39.83
C LYS A 388 -5.20 7.50 41.20
N PRO A 389 -4.85 8.35 42.19
CA PRO A 389 -4.60 7.89 43.55
C PRO A 389 -5.77 7.04 44.09
N GLY A 390 -5.45 5.90 44.70
CA GLY A 390 -6.44 4.95 45.22
C GLY A 390 -6.99 3.96 44.20
N ASN A 391 -6.56 4.00 42.93
CA ASN A 391 -6.84 2.94 41.98
C ASN A 391 -6.02 1.68 42.28
N GLU A 392 -6.62 0.53 41.96
CA GLU A 392 -5.96 -0.76 41.96
C GLU A 392 -5.05 -0.91 40.74
N ARG A 393 -3.91 -1.57 40.96
CA ARG A 393 -2.91 -1.85 39.93
C ARG A 393 -3.09 -3.26 39.40
N VAL A 394 -3.22 -3.40 38.09
CA VAL A 394 -3.34 -4.70 37.41
C VAL A 394 -2.24 -4.82 36.37
N ILE A 395 -1.55 -5.95 36.37
CA ILE A 395 -0.55 -6.30 35.37
C ILE A 395 -1.05 -7.53 34.62
N LEU A 396 -1.29 -7.40 33.32
CA LEU A 396 -1.48 -8.56 32.46
C LEU A 396 -0.09 -9.10 32.09
N VAL A 397 0.06 -10.42 32.11
CA VAL A 397 1.30 -11.13 31.79
C VAL A 397 1.00 -12.13 30.69
N ASN A 398 1.68 -12.04 29.56
CA ASN A 398 1.64 -13.05 28.51
C ASN A 398 3.04 -13.66 28.37
N GLU A 399 3.19 -14.96 28.66
CA GLU A 399 4.51 -15.60 28.75
C GLU A 399 5.11 -15.91 27.36
N ASP A 400 4.26 -16.17 26.38
CA ASP A 400 4.59 -16.40 24.98
C ASP A 400 3.56 -15.71 24.06
N TYR A 401 4.03 -15.04 23.02
CA TYR A 401 3.13 -14.33 22.10
C TYR A 401 3.44 -14.65 20.64
N ARG A 402 2.41 -14.56 19.79
CA ARG A 402 2.47 -14.94 18.36
C ARG A 402 2.03 -13.80 17.44
N SER A 403 0.95 -13.09 17.78
CA SER A 403 0.39 -12.03 16.90
C SER A 403 0.92 -10.63 17.19
N GLY A 404 1.84 -10.48 18.16
CA GLY A 404 2.39 -9.19 18.56
C GLY A 404 3.44 -8.63 17.60
N HIS A 405 3.30 -7.34 17.26
CA HIS A 405 4.17 -6.59 16.37
C HIS A 405 5.17 -5.74 17.17
N ARG A 406 6.47 -6.07 17.09
CA ARG A 406 7.51 -5.35 17.83
C ARG A 406 7.90 -4.04 17.14
N ILE A 407 7.77 -2.92 17.85
CA ILE A 407 8.09 -1.59 17.30
C ILE A 407 9.42 -1.02 17.83
N ASP A 408 10.20 -1.83 18.54
CA ASP A 408 11.45 -1.44 19.21
C ASP A 408 12.42 -0.69 18.29
N ALA A 409 12.67 -1.24 17.10
CA ALA A 409 13.59 -0.65 16.13
C ALA A 409 13.05 0.66 15.53
N VAL A 410 11.73 0.76 15.36
CA VAL A 410 11.05 1.99 14.91
C VAL A 410 11.22 3.09 15.93
N VAL A 411 10.94 2.80 17.20
CA VAL A 411 11.10 3.76 18.30
C VAL A 411 12.55 4.21 18.42
N ARG A 412 13.52 3.27 18.35
CA ARG A 412 14.96 3.59 18.35
C ARG A 412 15.34 4.54 17.21
N ALA A 413 14.90 4.24 15.99
CA ALA A 413 15.19 5.08 14.82
C ALA A 413 14.61 6.50 14.96
N LEU A 414 13.36 6.63 15.45
CA LEU A 414 12.74 7.94 15.69
C LEU A 414 13.50 8.76 16.75
N GLN A 415 14.03 8.09 17.78
CA GLN A 415 14.86 8.72 18.81
C GLN A 415 16.21 9.20 18.25
N GLU A 416 16.89 8.36 17.48
CA GLU A 416 18.17 8.69 16.82
C GLU A 416 18.02 9.89 15.89
N GLN A 417 16.90 9.96 15.17
CA GLN A 417 16.55 11.08 14.29
C GLN A 417 16.02 12.32 15.01
N ARG A 418 15.90 12.29 16.35
CA ARG A 418 15.36 13.38 17.19
C ARG A 418 13.95 13.83 16.79
N ARG A 419 13.13 12.89 16.36
CA ARG A 419 11.75 13.16 15.89
C ARG A 419 10.70 13.11 17.00
N LEU A 420 11.07 12.58 18.16
CA LEU A 420 10.22 12.58 19.36
C LEU A 420 10.52 13.84 20.18
N VAL A 421 9.49 14.66 20.38
CA VAL A 421 9.53 15.98 21.02
C VAL A 421 9.53 15.85 22.55
N ASN A 422 8.93 14.79 23.09
CA ASN A 422 8.70 14.64 24.53
C ASN A 422 9.71 13.71 25.22
N LYS A 423 10.82 14.29 25.71
CA LYS A 423 11.38 13.86 27.00
C LYS A 423 10.61 14.63 28.10
N THR A 424 9.45 14.13 28.51
CA THR A 424 8.80 14.68 29.72
C THR A 424 8.63 13.59 30.76
N ASP A 425 8.91 13.93 32.02
CA ASP A 425 8.84 13.03 33.19
C ASP A 425 7.46 12.39 33.42
N LYS A 426 6.43 12.82 32.68
CA LYS A 426 5.04 12.31 32.76
C LYS A 426 4.77 11.10 31.87
N HIS A 427 5.57 10.88 30.81
CA HIS A 427 5.50 9.72 29.92
C HIS A 427 6.91 9.21 29.63
N PRO A 428 7.56 8.59 30.64
CA PRO A 428 8.94 8.12 30.51
C PRO A 428 8.98 6.90 29.59
N HIS A 429 9.26 7.17 28.31
CA HIS A 429 9.68 6.23 27.28
C HIS A 429 8.70 5.05 27.04
N THR A 430 7.99 5.14 25.92
CA THR A 430 7.81 4.00 25.01
C THR A 430 9.20 3.38 24.79
N ASN A 431 9.47 2.33 25.57
CA ASN A 431 10.78 1.71 25.62
C ASN A 431 11.02 0.97 24.30
N GLU A 432 12.29 0.72 23.97
CA GLU A 432 12.75 -0.18 22.89
C GLU A 432 12.33 -1.65 23.15
N SER A 433 11.17 -1.86 23.76
CA SER A 433 10.62 -3.11 24.29
C SER A 433 9.10 -3.15 24.10
N GLU A 434 8.54 -2.34 23.21
CA GLU A 434 7.09 -2.22 22.98
C GLU A 434 6.61 -3.17 21.89
N VAL A 435 5.54 -3.89 22.21
CA VAL A 435 4.86 -4.83 21.33
C VAL A 435 3.41 -4.41 21.22
N LEU A 436 2.94 -4.30 19.98
CA LEU A 436 1.58 -3.91 19.66
C LEU A 436 0.76 -5.12 19.22
N PHE A 437 -0.39 -5.32 19.83
CA PHE A 437 -1.41 -6.23 19.31
C PHE A 437 -2.49 -5.44 18.59
N LEU A 438 -2.97 -5.91 17.45
CA LEU A 438 -4.17 -5.33 16.84
C LEU A 438 -5.38 -5.55 17.76
N GLN A 439 -6.36 -4.66 17.72
CA GLN A 439 -7.55 -4.70 18.59
C GLN A 439 -8.28 -6.06 18.56
N ALA A 440 -8.22 -6.78 17.44
CA ALA A 440 -8.84 -8.09 17.28
C ALA A 440 -8.19 -9.21 18.13
N ALA A 441 -6.96 -9.03 18.61
CA ALA A 441 -6.25 -10.04 19.38
C ALA A 441 -6.95 -10.34 20.71
N ARG A 442 -7.18 -11.63 20.98
CA ARG A 442 -7.84 -12.12 22.18
C ARG A 442 -6.88 -12.94 23.03
N HIS A 443 -7.00 -12.79 24.34
CA HIS A 443 -6.17 -13.50 25.30
C HIS A 443 -7.04 -14.22 26.32
N GLN A 444 -6.86 -15.53 26.48
CA GLN A 444 -7.52 -16.30 27.53
C GLN A 444 -6.81 -16.12 28.86
N VAL A 445 -7.58 -16.03 29.95
CA VAL A 445 -7.00 -15.97 31.30
C VAL A 445 -6.62 -17.37 31.78
N ASN A 446 -5.34 -17.56 32.09
CA ASN A 446 -4.79 -18.79 32.64
C ASN A 446 -4.87 -18.78 34.18
N LYS A 447 -4.43 -17.68 34.79
CA LYS A 447 -4.29 -17.57 36.25
C LYS A 447 -4.39 -16.12 36.70
N ILE A 448 -4.99 -15.91 37.87
CA ILE A 448 -5.02 -14.60 38.55
C ILE A 448 -4.32 -14.74 39.90
N VAL A 449 -3.33 -13.88 40.15
CA VAL A 449 -2.64 -13.74 41.43
C VAL A 449 -2.99 -12.37 41.98
N ARG A 450 -3.86 -12.32 42.99
CA ARG A 450 -4.25 -11.05 43.61
C ARG A 450 -3.10 -10.47 44.42
N GLY A 451 -2.85 -9.19 44.20
CA GLY A 451 -1.94 -8.40 45.01
C GLY A 451 -2.47 -8.19 46.42
N LYS A 452 -1.55 -7.98 47.37
CA LYS A 452 -1.84 -7.56 48.76
C LYS A 452 -1.01 -6.32 49.09
N ASP A 453 -1.48 -5.51 50.03
CA ASP A 453 -0.71 -4.41 50.62
C ASP A 453 -0.12 -3.45 49.57
N GLY A 454 -0.95 -3.10 48.58
CA GLY A 454 -0.59 -2.20 47.51
C GLY A 454 0.15 -2.84 46.35
N THR A 455 0.59 -4.11 46.41
CA THR A 455 1.20 -4.81 45.27
C THR A 455 0.21 -5.03 44.12
N PRO A 456 0.66 -5.07 42.85
CA PRO A 456 -0.25 -5.28 41.72
C PRO A 456 -0.90 -6.65 41.72
N THR A 457 -2.12 -6.73 41.19
CA THR A 457 -2.75 -8.00 40.80
C THR A 457 -2.22 -8.44 39.45
N TYR A 458 -1.66 -9.65 39.37
CA TYR A 458 -1.15 -10.23 38.14
C TYR A 458 -2.21 -11.14 37.50
N VAL A 459 -2.43 -10.97 36.19
CA VAL A 459 -3.32 -11.80 35.40
C VAL A 459 -2.50 -12.41 34.28
N TYR A 460 -2.25 -13.70 34.37
CA TYR A 460 -1.53 -14.47 33.36
C TYR A 460 -2.51 -14.87 32.27
N VAL A 461 -2.16 -14.58 31.03
CA VAL A 461 -2.96 -14.80 29.85
C VAL A 461 -2.15 -15.48 28.75
N SER A 462 -2.84 -16.13 27.82
CA SER A 462 -2.27 -16.64 26.57
C SER A 462 -3.13 -16.21 25.40
N GLU A 463 -2.55 -15.97 24.23
CA GLU A 463 -3.32 -15.69 23.02
C GLU A 463 -4.23 -16.86 22.64
N GLN A 464 -5.42 -16.54 22.12
CA GLN A 464 -6.41 -17.49 21.60
C GLN A 464 -6.30 -17.72 20.10
#